data_AF-A0A495MJ41-F1
#
_entry.id   AF-A0A495MJ41-F1
#
_cell.length_a   1.000
_cell.length_b   1.000
_cell.length_c   1.000
_cell.angle_alpha   90.00
_cell.angle_beta   90.00
_cell.angle_gamma   90.00
#
_symmetry.space_group_name_H-M   'P 1'
#
loop_
_entity.id
_entity.type
_entity.pdbx_description
1 polymer ?
#
loop_
_entity_poly.entity_id
_entity_poly.type
_entity_poly.pdbx_seq_one_letter_code
_entity_poly.pdbx_strand_id
1 'polypeptide(L)'
;MDELNTKFFIGLSWHFGGGPKSYFSGTAGVGVSRRFGPVEPGINIAINAYNGGIGTRSDSNAMNFDTVLTGKITAGGGHANPMSVYPLHMESGTGMEDTYRYSATLGTSLILNNNNRNQQVGFLQLRASDFGFQFYNDFGGFKKIGIADGHDRWWTGGGKVIVGNNRSSYQMIVASDVFTADTDSENVLDSEAADRSLKEFEQRHIGSSGFEKFSDKAFNYTPTSASEVGQEFLNAKRGGVAWNPNAHSFDLNQGRTSFHARTPQGSFGINGLGQSHMYSQDLIHRFINFHLIPSERPNYWEVQTGPNINTGF
;
A
#
# COMPACT_ATOMS: atom_id res chain seq x y z
N MET A 1 30.77 15.01 -6.56
CA MET A 1 30.59 15.58 -5.22
C MET A 1 29.29 15.00 -4.68
N ASP A 2 29.28 14.54 -3.43
CA ASP A 2 28.11 13.93 -2.78
C ASP A 2 27.16 15.03 -2.28
N GLU A 3 26.40 15.60 -3.22
CA GLU A 3 25.45 16.68 -2.98
C GLU A 3 24.18 16.17 -2.30
N LEU A 4 23.61 17.03 -1.45
CA LEU A 4 22.30 16.82 -0.86
C LEU A 4 21.25 16.99 -1.96
N ASN A 5 20.55 15.92 -2.32
CA ASN A 5 19.47 15.98 -3.29
C ASN A 5 18.18 16.37 -2.57
N THR A 6 17.63 17.54 -2.87
CA THR A 6 16.35 18.01 -2.33
C THR A 6 15.37 18.18 -3.49
N LYS A 7 14.20 17.57 -3.38
CA LYS A 7 13.18 17.61 -4.42
C LYS A 7 11.82 17.96 -3.85
N PHE A 8 11.26 19.05 -4.34
CA PHE A 8 9.86 19.39 -4.14
C PHE A 8 9.01 18.71 -5.19
N PHE A 9 7.81 18.30 -4.81
CA PHE A 9 6.87 17.68 -5.73
C PHE A 9 5.45 18.14 -5.44
N ILE A 10 4.65 18.18 -6.50
CA ILE A 10 3.22 18.33 -6.45
C ILE A 10 2.63 17.45 -7.56
N GLY A 11 1.51 16.80 -7.27
CA GLY A 11 0.78 15.96 -8.19
C GLY A 11 -0.70 16.19 -8.02
N LEU A 12 -1.43 16.23 -9.13
CA LEU A 12 -2.88 16.28 -9.17
C LEU A 12 -3.36 15.19 -10.12
N SER A 13 -4.41 14.49 -9.73
CA SER A 13 -5.04 13.46 -10.53
C SER A 13 -6.56 13.61 -10.51
N TRP A 14 -7.15 13.35 -11.67
CA TRP A 14 -8.59 13.27 -11.89
C TRP A 14 -8.97 11.83 -12.16
N HIS A 15 -10.06 11.39 -11.54
CA HIS A 15 -10.53 10.02 -11.60
C HIS A 15 -11.97 10.00 -12.13
N PHE A 16 -12.19 9.21 -13.18
CA PHE A 16 -13.45 9.16 -13.91
C PHE A 16 -13.90 7.71 -14.16
N GLY A 17 -15.21 7.48 -14.08
CA GLY A 17 -15.86 6.24 -14.53
C GLY A 17 -16.05 5.17 -13.44
N GLY A 18 -17.05 4.32 -13.68
CA GLY A 18 -17.38 3.04 -13.01
C GLY A 18 -17.74 3.07 -11.51
N GLY A 19 -17.05 3.89 -10.72
CA GLY A 19 -17.22 3.99 -9.29
C GLY A 19 -18.40 4.85 -8.88
N PRO A 20 -18.65 4.97 -7.55
CA PRO A 20 -19.79 5.71 -7.01
C PRO A 20 -19.78 7.20 -7.39
N LYS A 21 -18.60 7.75 -7.71
CA LYS A 21 -18.43 9.14 -8.14
C LYS A 21 -17.08 9.37 -8.82
N SER A 22 -17.01 10.41 -9.64
CA SER A 22 -15.72 10.99 -10.05
C SER A 22 -15.12 11.80 -8.92
N TYR A 23 -13.79 11.84 -8.82
CA TYR A 23 -13.10 12.50 -7.72
C TYR A 23 -11.72 13.02 -8.13
N PHE A 24 -11.11 13.77 -7.21
CA PHE A 24 -9.80 14.38 -7.37
C PHE A 24 -8.89 13.86 -6.26
N SER A 25 -7.65 13.55 -6.61
CA SER A 25 -6.60 13.27 -5.63
C SER A 25 -5.41 14.19 -5.91
N GLY A 26 -4.68 14.52 -4.85
CA GLY A 26 -3.52 15.39 -4.93
C GLY A 26 -2.46 14.99 -3.92
N THR A 27 -1.22 15.27 -4.26
CA THR A 27 -0.07 15.06 -3.37
C THR A 27 0.87 16.25 -3.46
N ALA A 28 1.48 16.64 -2.34
CA ALA A 28 2.52 17.65 -2.34
C ALA A 28 3.52 17.38 -1.21
N GLY A 29 4.77 17.77 -1.40
CA GLY A 29 5.78 17.55 -0.38
C GLY A 29 7.21 17.81 -0.80
N VAL A 30 8.12 17.32 0.03
CA VAL A 30 9.56 17.44 -0.15
C VAL A 30 10.26 16.15 0.27
N GLY A 31 11.21 15.72 -0.55
CA GLY A 31 12.13 14.63 -0.24
C GLY A 31 13.57 15.13 -0.22
N VAL A 32 14.37 14.56 0.67
CA VAL A 32 15.80 14.83 0.78
C VAL A 32 16.54 13.50 0.85
N SER A 33 17.54 13.30 0.00
CA SER A 33 18.44 12.15 0.09
C SER A 33 19.89 12.60 -0.07
N ARG A 34 20.82 11.83 0.48
CA ARG A 34 22.25 12.10 0.34
C ARG A 34 23.01 10.80 0.16
N ARG A 35 23.82 10.73 -0.88
CA ARG A 35 24.67 9.57 -1.17
C ARG A 35 25.97 9.65 -0.37
N PHE A 36 26.37 8.53 0.21
CA PHE A 36 27.64 8.30 0.88
C PHE A 36 28.24 7.00 0.33
N GLY A 37 28.82 7.06 -0.87
CA GLY A 37 29.37 5.88 -1.54
C GLY A 37 28.29 4.81 -1.86
N PRO A 38 28.31 3.63 -1.21
CA PRO A 38 27.34 2.56 -1.45
C PRO A 38 26.02 2.71 -0.67
N VAL A 39 25.89 3.72 0.21
CA VAL A 39 24.68 3.93 1.03
C VAL A 39 24.10 5.32 0.78
N GLU A 40 22.77 5.42 0.74
CA GLU A 40 22.03 6.67 0.56
C GLU A 40 20.81 6.72 1.51
N PRO A 41 20.95 7.33 2.70
CA PRO A 41 19.81 7.68 3.52
C PRO A 41 18.94 8.75 2.85
N GLY A 42 17.65 8.74 3.18
CA GLY A 42 16.74 9.79 2.75
C GLY A 42 15.53 9.91 3.66
N ILE A 43 14.90 11.08 3.61
CA ILE A 43 13.66 11.41 4.30
C ILE A 43 12.68 12.06 3.33
N ASN A 44 11.38 11.89 3.58
CA ASN A 44 10.32 12.50 2.78
C ASN A 44 9.17 12.91 3.67
N ILE A 45 8.56 14.05 3.35
CA ILE A 45 7.30 14.48 3.91
C ILE A 45 6.35 14.70 2.74
N ALA A 46 5.21 14.03 2.76
CA ALA A 46 4.15 14.18 1.77
C ALA A 46 2.81 14.45 2.46
N ILE A 47 1.97 15.26 1.83
CA ILE A 47 0.56 15.39 2.16
C ILE A 47 -0.22 14.86 0.97
N ASN A 48 -1.02 13.81 1.17
CA ASN A 48 -1.95 13.28 0.18
C ASN A 48 -3.36 13.73 0.56
N ALA A 49 -4.09 14.31 -0.40
CA ALA A 49 -5.46 14.78 -0.24
C ALA A 49 -6.36 14.09 -1.26
N TYR A 50 -7.46 13.49 -0.80
CA TYR A 50 -8.37 12.74 -1.66
C TYR A 50 -9.78 12.67 -1.07
N ASN A 51 -10.81 12.69 -1.93
CA ASN A 51 -12.22 12.55 -1.52
C ASN A 51 -12.94 11.37 -2.19
N GLY A 52 -12.23 10.51 -2.91
CA GLY A 52 -12.74 9.26 -3.46
C GLY A 52 -11.65 8.21 -3.59
N GLY A 53 -11.99 7.06 -4.17
CA GLY A 53 -11.06 5.95 -4.35
C GLY A 53 -10.79 5.15 -3.07
N ILE A 54 -9.59 4.57 -3.01
CA ILE A 54 -9.13 3.73 -1.91
C ILE A 54 -9.00 4.53 -0.61
N GLY A 55 -9.42 3.96 0.53
CA GLY A 55 -9.36 4.65 1.83
C GLY A 55 -10.44 5.72 2.05
N THR A 56 -11.47 5.77 1.20
CA THR A 56 -12.65 6.64 1.39
C THR A 56 -13.90 5.80 1.60
N ARG A 57 -14.99 6.41 2.08
CA ARG A 57 -16.32 5.80 2.11
C ARG A 57 -17.12 6.11 0.84
N SER A 58 -17.95 5.17 0.41
CA SER A 58 -18.69 5.26 -0.86
C SER A 58 -19.83 6.28 -0.80
N ASP A 59 -20.36 6.50 0.40
CA ASP A 59 -21.45 7.41 0.73
C ASP A 59 -20.98 8.79 1.24
N SER A 60 -19.67 9.03 1.32
CA SER A 60 -19.11 10.25 1.91
C SER A 60 -18.33 11.06 0.88
N ASN A 61 -18.47 12.40 0.92
CA ASN A 61 -17.64 13.36 0.17
C ASN A 61 -16.57 14.04 1.02
N ALA A 62 -16.32 13.53 2.24
CA ALA A 62 -15.31 14.08 3.12
C ALA A 62 -13.92 14.02 2.47
N MET A 63 -13.16 15.10 2.61
CA MET A 63 -11.75 15.12 2.25
C MET A 63 -10.96 14.32 3.29
N ASN A 64 -10.09 13.44 2.79
CA ASN A 64 -9.12 12.70 3.57
C ASN A 64 -7.75 13.33 3.35
N PHE A 65 -6.98 13.43 4.42
CA PHE A 65 -5.62 13.95 4.41
C PHE A 65 -4.71 12.94 5.07
N ASP A 66 -3.71 12.47 4.35
CA ASP A 66 -2.62 11.64 4.87
C ASP A 66 -1.33 12.45 4.86
N THR A 67 -0.83 12.80 6.04
CA THR A 67 0.54 13.33 6.19
C THR A 67 1.47 12.14 6.38
N VAL A 68 2.34 11.90 5.41
CA VAL A 68 3.24 10.75 5.37
C VAL A 68 4.67 11.21 5.60
N LEU A 69 5.23 10.80 6.74
CA LEU A 69 6.63 11.00 7.10
C LEU A 69 7.39 9.72 6.81
N THR A 70 8.37 9.76 5.92
CA THR A 70 9.12 8.57 5.53
C THR A 70 10.61 8.74 5.83
N GLY A 71 11.22 7.69 6.36
CA GLY A 71 12.67 7.50 6.39
C GLY A 71 13.08 6.28 5.57
N LYS A 72 14.19 6.37 4.83
CA LYS A 72 14.75 5.27 4.05
C LYS A 72 16.26 5.16 4.21
N ILE A 73 16.77 3.96 3.96
CA ILE A 73 18.17 3.70 3.66
C ILE A 73 18.21 2.87 2.37
N THR A 74 18.92 3.38 1.38
CA THR A 74 19.24 2.66 0.14
C THR A 74 20.67 2.17 0.20
N ALA A 75 20.92 0.91 -0.12
CA ALA A 75 22.26 0.38 -0.33
C ALA A 75 22.37 -0.14 -1.77
N GLY A 76 23.44 0.22 -2.48
CA GLY A 76 23.54 -0.13 -3.89
C GLY A 76 24.90 0.15 -4.55
N GLY A 77 24.95 -0.22 -5.82
CA GLY A 77 26.13 -0.10 -6.67
C GLY A 77 25.80 0.43 -8.07
N GLY A 78 26.84 0.97 -8.72
CA GLY A 78 26.72 1.58 -10.04
C GLY A 78 25.98 2.92 -10.03
N HIS A 79 25.65 3.37 -11.23
CA HIS A 79 24.87 4.58 -11.46
C HIS A 79 23.87 4.34 -12.59
N ALA A 80 22.66 4.84 -12.39
CA ALA A 80 21.57 4.85 -13.34
C ALA A 80 20.74 6.13 -13.14
N ASN A 81 19.80 6.39 -14.04
CA ASN A 81 18.92 7.54 -13.89
C ASN A 81 18.10 7.43 -12.60
N PRO A 82 17.70 8.56 -12.01
CA PRO A 82 16.88 8.54 -10.81
C PRO A 82 15.57 7.75 -11.02
N MET A 83 15.27 6.84 -10.10
CA MET A 83 13.98 6.15 -10.01
C MET A 83 13.32 6.55 -8.70
N SER A 84 12.08 7.02 -8.75
CA SER A 84 11.33 7.41 -7.56
C SER A 84 11.19 6.23 -6.59
N VAL A 85 11.37 6.50 -5.30
CA VAL A 85 11.10 5.56 -4.21
C VAL A 85 9.72 5.87 -3.64
N TYR A 86 8.71 5.02 -3.85
CA TYR A 86 7.34 5.35 -3.47
C TYR A 86 7.02 4.88 -2.05
N PRO A 87 6.96 5.74 -1.04
CA PRO A 87 6.89 5.32 0.36
C PRO A 87 5.64 4.51 0.76
N LEU A 88 4.62 4.45 -0.11
CA LEU A 88 3.30 3.87 0.15
C LEU A 88 2.59 3.49 -1.18
N HIS A 89 1.28 3.71 -1.25
CA HIS A 89 0.39 3.42 -2.38
C HIS A 89 0.72 4.23 -3.64
N MET A 90 0.10 3.85 -4.77
CA MET A 90 0.37 4.44 -6.10
C MET A 90 0.27 5.96 -6.20
N GLU A 91 -0.64 6.55 -5.44
CA GLU A 91 -0.91 7.99 -5.48
C GLU A 91 -0.10 8.79 -4.46
N SER A 92 0.69 8.11 -3.62
CA SER A 92 1.55 8.81 -2.67
C SER A 92 2.75 9.41 -3.41
N GLY A 93 2.90 10.73 -3.28
CA GLY A 93 4.02 11.48 -3.85
C GLY A 93 5.32 11.22 -3.11
N THR A 94 6.43 11.42 -3.80
CA THR A 94 7.77 11.25 -3.23
C THR A 94 8.78 12.16 -3.91
N GLY A 95 9.62 12.80 -3.10
CA GLY A 95 10.83 13.49 -3.54
C GLY A 95 12.08 12.62 -3.42
N MET A 96 11.95 11.40 -2.89
CA MET A 96 13.07 10.48 -2.76
C MET A 96 13.30 9.73 -4.07
N GLU A 97 14.55 9.70 -4.50
CA GLU A 97 14.98 8.97 -5.67
C GLU A 97 16.09 8.00 -5.30
N ASP A 98 16.22 6.95 -6.10
CA ASP A 98 17.33 6.00 -6.08
C ASP A 98 18.14 6.22 -7.36
N THR A 99 19.45 6.42 -7.24
CA THR A 99 20.37 6.66 -8.37
C THR A 99 21.33 5.49 -8.62
N TYR A 100 21.21 4.40 -7.86
CA TYR A 100 21.98 3.20 -8.08
C TYR A 100 21.43 2.39 -9.25
N ARG A 101 22.31 1.64 -9.92
CA ARG A 101 21.88 0.69 -10.96
C ARG A 101 21.30 -0.57 -10.33
N TYR A 102 21.91 -1.04 -9.26
CA TYR A 102 21.43 -2.17 -8.48
C TYR A 102 21.38 -1.77 -7.02
N SER A 103 20.24 -1.94 -6.39
CA SER A 103 20.03 -1.47 -5.02
C SER A 103 18.90 -2.19 -4.32
N ALA A 104 18.99 -2.16 -3.00
CA ALA A 104 17.91 -2.45 -2.08
C ALA A 104 17.68 -1.22 -1.20
N THR A 105 16.41 -0.83 -1.07
CA THR A 105 15.97 0.29 -0.24
C THR A 105 15.00 -0.23 0.79
N LEU A 106 15.33 -0.06 2.07
CA LEU A 106 14.44 -0.36 3.17
C LEU A 106 14.00 0.96 3.82
N GLY A 107 12.72 1.07 4.17
CA GLY A 107 12.23 2.27 4.84
C GLY A 107 10.95 2.05 5.62
N THR A 108 10.53 3.10 6.30
CA THR A 108 9.32 3.14 7.11
C THR A 108 8.58 4.45 6.87
N SER A 109 7.26 4.40 6.87
CA SER A 109 6.39 5.54 6.68
C SER A 109 5.41 5.63 7.85
N LEU A 110 5.43 6.76 8.56
CA LEU A 110 4.44 7.15 9.54
C LEU A 110 3.35 7.96 8.83
N ILE A 111 2.12 7.50 8.92
CA ILE A 111 0.95 8.08 8.27
C ILE A 111 0.11 8.70 9.37
N LEU A 112 -0.13 10.00 9.28
CA LEU A 112 -1.06 10.73 10.14
C LEU A 112 -2.28 11.11 9.32
N ASN A 113 -3.45 10.61 9.73
CA ASN A 113 -4.68 10.80 8.97
C ASN A 113 -5.75 11.55 9.78
N ASN A 114 -6.49 12.43 9.10
CA ASN A 114 -7.52 13.27 9.72
C ASN A 114 -8.76 12.53 10.27
N ASN A 115 -8.89 11.22 10.04
CA ASN A 115 -9.91 10.36 10.62
C ASN A 115 -9.35 9.45 11.74
N ASN A 116 -8.22 9.82 12.35
CA ASN A 116 -7.52 9.05 13.39
C ASN A 116 -6.99 7.70 12.90
N ARG A 117 -6.67 7.60 11.60
CA ARG A 117 -6.11 6.40 10.97
C ARG A 117 -4.58 6.43 10.97
N ASN A 118 -3.99 6.67 12.14
CA ASN A 118 -2.56 6.86 12.26
C ASN A 118 -1.82 5.53 12.27
N GLN A 119 -0.88 5.34 11.35
CA GLN A 119 -0.26 4.04 11.10
C GLN A 119 1.25 4.15 10.87
N GLN A 120 1.98 3.09 11.17
CA GLN A 120 3.34 2.89 10.69
C GLN A 120 3.42 1.69 9.75
N VAL A 121 3.92 1.90 8.53
CA VAL A 121 4.16 0.83 7.55
C VAL A 121 5.64 0.72 7.20
N GLY A 122 6.09 -0.50 6.90
CA GLY A 122 7.42 -0.76 6.36
C GLY A 122 7.36 -0.95 4.85
N PHE A 123 8.45 -0.65 4.15
CA PHE A 123 8.57 -0.96 2.72
C PHE A 123 9.97 -1.41 2.35
N LEU A 124 10.04 -2.25 1.30
CA LEU A 124 11.26 -2.66 0.63
C LEU A 124 11.10 -2.41 -0.87
N GLN A 125 12.10 -1.77 -1.46
CA GLN A 125 12.24 -1.59 -2.89
C GLN A 125 13.55 -2.20 -3.37
N LEU A 126 13.47 -2.99 -4.43
CA LEU A 126 14.61 -3.57 -5.13
C LEU A 126 14.69 -2.96 -6.52
N ARG A 127 15.91 -2.68 -6.98
CA ARG A 127 16.14 -2.14 -8.30
C ARG A 127 17.20 -2.95 -9.04
N ALA A 128 16.92 -3.22 -10.31
CA ALA A 128 17.86 -3.76 -11.27
C ALA A 128 17.75 -2.99 -12.59
N SER A 129 18.64 -2.01 -12.78
CA SER A 129 18.68 -1.11 -13.93
C SER A 129 17.35 -0.33 -14.10
N ASP A 130 16.60 -0.74 -15.10
CA ASP A 130 15.34 -0.18 -15.59
C ASP A 130 14.12 -0.74 -14.87
N PHE A 131 14.34 -1.82 -14.12
CA PHE A 131 13.31 -2.53 -13.39
C PHE A 131 13.36 -2.17 -11.91
N GLY A 132 12.21 -1.81 -11.36
CA GLY A 132 11.99 -1.63 -9.94
C GLY A 132 10.88 -2.55 -9.47
N PHE A 133 11.08 -3.18 -8.32
CA PHE A 133 10.03 -3.85 -7.59
C PHE A 133 9.94 -3.23 -6.21
N GLN A 134 8.72 -3.02 -5.73
CA GLN A 134 8.50 -2.54 -4.40
C GLN A 134 7.32 -3.25 -3.75
N PHE A 135 7.41 -3.48 -2.46
CA PHE A 135 6.27 -3.80 -1.62
C PHE A 135 6.32 -3.02 -0.31
N TYR A 136 5.15 -2.78 0.26
CA TYR A 136 4.96 -2.24 1.60
C TYR A 136 3.91 -3.07 2.32
N ASN A 137 4.03 -3.11 3.64
CA ASN A 137 3.13 -3.86 4.51
C ASN A 137 3.27 -3.35 5.96
N ASP A 138 2.24 -3.51 6.79
CA ASP A 138 2.29 -3.17 8.21
C ASP A 138 2.59 -4.37 9.14
N PHE A 139 2.46 -5.61 8.68
CA PHE A 139 2.67 -6.83 9.48
C PHE A 139 3.92 -7.64 9.08
N GLY A 140 4.12 -8.78 9.75
CA GLY A 140 5.15 -9.75 9.39
C GLY A 140 6.59 -9.31 9.73
N GLY A 141 7.50 -9.46 8.77
CA GLY A 141 8.92 -9.18 8.94
C GLY A 141 9.21 -7.73 9.33
N PHE A 142 8.40 -6.78 8.86
CA PHE A 142 8.54 -5.36 9.16
C PHE A 142 8.21 -5.02 10.61
N LYS A 143 7.16 -5.64 11.17
CA LYS A 143 6.86 -5.56 12.61
C LYS A 143 8.01 -6.11 13.46
N LYS A 144 8.59 -7.26 13.07
CA LYS A 144 9.69 -7.91 13.81
C LYS A 144 10.94 -7.05 13.93
N ILE A 145 11.20 -6.19 12.95
CA ILE A 145 12.35 -5.28 12.94
C ILE A 145 11.97 -3.84 13.34
N GLY A 146 10.74 -3.61 13.82
CA GLY A 146 10.30 -2.33 14.38
C GLY A 146 10.04 -1.22 13.36
N ILE A 147 9.81 -1.56 12.08
CA ILE A 147 9.54 -0.58 11.02
C ILE A 147 8.07 -0.53 10.59
N ALA A 148 7.20 -1.21 11.33
CA ALA A 148 5.76 -1.19 11.17
C ALA A 148 5.04 -1.50 12.50
N ASP A 149 3.78 -1.08 12.64
CA ASP A 149 3.01 -1.26 13.88
C ASP A 149 2.29 -2.63 13.99
N GLY A 150 1.95 -3.24 12.85
CA GLY A 150 1.42 -4.59 12.74
C GLY A 150 0.05 -4.78 13.36
N HIS A 151 -0.85 -3.85 13.07
CA HIS A 151 -2.26 -3.93 13.48
C HIS A 151 -3.21 -4.42 12.37
N ASP A 152 -2.74 -4.58 11.13
CA ASP A 152 -3.51 -5.05 9.97
C ASP A 152 -4.76 -4.20 9.71
N ARG A 153 -4.56 -2.89 9.62
CA ARG A 153 -5.61 -1.89 9.43
C ARG A 153 -5.18 -0.80 8.46
N TRP A 154 -6.13 -0.23 7.73
CA TRP A 154 -5.87 0.83 6.74
C TRP A 154 -4.90 0.37 5.67
N TRP A 155 -3.67 0.85 5.61
CA TRP A 155 -2.72 0.45 4.58
C TRP A 155 -2.03 -0.89 4.93
N THR A 156 -2.75 -1.99 4.74
CA THR A 156 -2.33 -3.37 5.12
C THR A 156 -1.36 -4.01 4.14
N GLY A 157 -1.29 -3.51 2.91
CA GLY A 157 -0.29 -3.98 1.98
C GLY A 157 -0.43 -3.40 0.60
N GLY A 158 0.69 -3.43 -0.12
CA GLY A 158 0.69 -3.15 -1.53
C GLY A 158 2.06 -3.37 -2.14
N GLY A 159 2.09 -3.34 -3.46
CA GLY A 159 3.32 -3.50 -4.20
C GLY A 159 3.18 -3.00 -5.61
N LYS A 160 4.31 -2.67 -6.21
CA LYS A 160 4.37 -2.18 -7.58
C LYS A 160 5.60 -2.67 -8.30
N VAL A 161 5.41 -2.97 -9.58
CA VAL A 161 6.46 -3.20 -10.54
C VAL A 161 6.56 -1.94 -11.40
N ILE A 162 7.77 -1.41 -11.49
CA ILE A 162 8.10 -0.22 -12.27
C ILE A 162 9.03 -0.68 -13.39
N VAL A 163 8.63 -0.40 -14.62
CA VAL A 163 9.48 -0.55 -15.80
C VAL A 163 9.70 0.84 -16.36
N GLY A 164 10.90 1.37 -16.14
CA GLY A 164 11.36 2.63 -16.73
C GLY A 164 12.33 2.38 -17.88
N ASN A 165 12.66 3.41 -18.65
CA ASN A 165 13.79 3.37 -19.57
C ASN A 165 14.84 4.38 -19.10
N ASN A 166 16.07 3.93 -18.89
CA ASN A 166 17.27 4.68 -18.52
C ASN A 166 17.67 5.76 -19.53
N ARG A 167 16.86 6.02 -20.56
CA ARG A 167 17.05 7.07 -21.55
C ARG A 167 15.81 7.93 -21.78
N SER A 168 14.73 7.72 -21.03
CA SER A 168 13.48 8.47 -21.23
C SER A 168 12.68 8.64 -19.94
N SER A 169 11.88 9.69 -19.84
CA SER A 169 10.97 9.91 -18.70
C SER A 169 9.74 9.00 -18.72
N TYR A 170 9.63 8.07 -19.67
CA TYR A 170 8.51 7.13 -19.72
C TYR A 170 8.67 6.02 -18.67
N GLN A 171 7.61 5.76 -17.92
CA GLN A 171 7.52 4.64 -16.98
C GLN A 171 6.18 3.94 -17.12
N MET A 172 6.20 2.61 -17.10
CA MET A 172 5.02 1.79 -16.88
C MET A 172 5.05 1.29 -15.44
N ILE A 173 3.91 1.37 -14.76
CA ILE A 173 3.77 0.93 -13.38
C ILE A 173 2.55 0.03 -13.29
N VAL A 174 2.75 -1.18 -12.78
CA VAL A 174 1.68 -2.10 -12.41
C VAL A 174 1.70 -2.22 -10.91
N ALA A 175 0.58 -1.97 -10.24
CA ALA A 175 0.52 -1.98 -8.80
C ALA A 175 -0.74 -2.64 -8.25
N SER A 176 -0.62 -3.11 -7.01
CA SER A 176 -1.71 -3.60 -6.19
C SER A 176 -1.62 -2.89 -4.84
N ASP A 177 -2.64 -2.17 -4.45
CA ASP A 177 -2.75 -1.55 -3.13
C ASP A 177 -3.99 -2.11 -2.43
N VAL A 178 -3.91 -2.39 -1.14
CA VAL A 178 -5.07 -2.82 -0.34
C VAL A 178 -5.24 -1.88 0.83
N PHE A 179 -6.51 -1.53 1.09
CA PHE A 179 -6.92 -0.73 2.22
C PHE A 179 -8.02 -1.44 2.98
N THR A 180 -7.90 -1.50 4.31
CA THR A 180 -8.90 -2.09 5.18
C THR A 180 -9.34 -1.14 6.30
N ALA A 181 -10.47 -1.42 6.92
CA ALA A 181 -10.83 -0.89 8.22
C ALA A 181 -9.95 -1.52 9.32
N ASP A 182 -9.99 -0.96 10.53
CA ASP A 182 -9.54 -1.70 11.71
C ASP A 182 -10.43 -2.95 11.84
N THR A 183 -9.82 -4.12 11.84
CA THR A 183 -10.49 -5.40 12.05
C THR A 183 -10.26 -5.88 13.48
N ASP A 184 -11.13 -6.77 13.96
CA ASP A 184 -10.96 -7.42 15.26
C ASP A 184 -9.84 -8.47 15.17
N SER A 185 -8.61 -7.98 14.98
CA SER A 185 -7.45 -8.81 14.65
C SER A 185 -7.01 -9.74 15.78
N GLU A 186 -7.57 -9.54 16.96
CA GLU A 186 -7.27 -10.28 18.20
C GLU A 186 -8.50 -11.06 18.70
N ASN A 187 -9.55 -11.23 17.88
CA ASN A 187 -10.71 -12.00 18.28
C ASN A 187 -10.34 -13.47 18.51
N VAL A 188 -10.51 -13.94 19.75
CA VAL A 188 -10.19 -15.32 20.11
C VAL A 188 -11.08 -16.32 19.36
N LEU A 189 -12.36 -15.99 19.13
CA LEU A 189 -13.28 -16.87 18.41
C LEU A 189 -12.87 -17.01 16.94
N ASP A 190 -12.46 -15.92 16.29
CA ASP A 190 -11.99 -15.95 14.90
C ASP A 190 -10.66 -16.71 14.82
N SER A 191 -9.75 -16.51 15.78
CA SER A 191 -8.49 -17.26 15.84
C SER A 191 -8.73 -18.76 16.01
N GLU A 192 -9.61 -19.16 16.92
CA GLU A 192 -9.96 -20.57 17.12
C GLU A 192 -10.67 -21.17 15.90
N ALA A 193 -11.50 -20.40 15.21
CA ALA A 193 -12.14 -20.81 13.97
C ALA A 193 -11.10 -21.02 12.86
N ALA A 194 -10.15 -20.09 12.70
CA ALA A 194 -9.06 -20.21 11.74
C ALA A 194 -8.17 -21.44 12.02
N ASP A 195 -7.92 -21.77 13.29
CA ASP A 195 -7.16 -22.97 13.66
C ASP A 195 -7.92 -24.26 13.34
N ARG A 196 -9.25 -24.28 13.51
CA ARG A 196 -10.09 -25.42 13.09
C ARG A 196 -10.04 -25.60 11.57
N SER A 197 -10.23 -24.53 10.82
CA SER A 197 -10.15 -24.54 9.35
C SER A 197 -8.79 -25.03 8.85
N LEU A 198 -7.69 -24.64 9.51
CA LEU A 198 -6.35 -25.09 9.15
C LEU A 198 -6.19 -26.59 9.37
N LYS A 199 -6.67 -27.12 10.51
CA LYS A 199 -6.64 -28.56 10.79
C LYS A 199 -7.41 -29.35 9.76
N GLU A 200 -8.61 -28.90 9.39
CA GLU A 200 -9.41 -29.53 8.34
C GLU A 200 -8.73 -29.47 6.97
N PHE A 201 -8.12 -28.33 6.63
CA PHE A 201 -7.33 -28.18 5.41
C PHE A 201 -6.16 -29.15 5.37
N GLU A 202 -5.39 -29.26 6.47
CA GLU A 202 -4.26 -30.17 6.56
C GLU A 202 -4.66 -31.64 6.48
N GLN A 203 -5.79 -32.01 7.09
CA GLN A 203 -6.34 -33.36 7.01
C GLN A 203 -6.75 -33.74 5.58
N ARG A 204 -7.41 -32.83 4.85
CA ARG A 204 -7.78 -33.05 3.43
C ARG A 204 -6.58 -33.24 2.51
N HIS A 205 -5.40 -32.75 2.93
CA HIS A 205 -4.17 -32.76 2.14
C HIS A 205 -3.15 -33.79 2.61
N ILE A 206 -3.53 -34.73 3.48
CA ILE A 206 -2.66 -35.85 3.84
C ILE A 206 -2.36 -36.67 2.57
N GLY A 207 -1.08 -36.78 2.20
CA GLY A 207 -0.64 -37.49 0.99
C GLY A 207 -0.75 -36.70 -0.32
N SER A 208 -1.28 -35.46 -0.29
CA SER A 208 -1.26 -34.57 -1.45
C SER A 208 0.15 -34.08 -1.80
N SER A 209 0.37 -33.71 -3.05
CA SER A 209 1.64 -33.11 -3.45
C SER A 209 1.81 -31.71 -2.85
N GLY A 210 3.06 -31.28 -2.63
CA GLY A 210 3.34 -29.92 -2.12
C GLY A 210 2.78 -28.81 -3.01
N PHE A 211 2.75 -29.03 -4.33
CA PHE A 211 2.16 -28.09 -5.29
C PHE A 211 0.64 -28.02 -5.19
N GLU A 212 -0.03 -29.16 -5.05
CA GLU A 212 -1.48 -29.23 -4.86
C GLU A 212 -1.89 -28.51 -3.56
N LYS A 213 -1.21 -28.82 -2.44
CA LYS A 213 -1.44 -28.14 -1.17
C LYS A 213 -1.20 -26.63 -1.28
N PHE A 214 -0.14 -26.21 -1.98
CA PHE A 214 0.15 -24.78 -2.20
C PHE A 214 -0.96 -24.09 -3.01
N SER A 215 -1.37 -24.70 -4.13
CA SER A 215 -2.41 -24.18 -5.00
C SER A 215 -3.75 -24.08 -4.28
N ASP A 216 -4.16 -25.14 -3.57
CA ASP A 216 -5.41 -25.13 -2.82
C ASP A 216 -5.38 -24.09 -1.69
N LYS A 217 -4.25 -23.97 -0.98
CA LYS A 217 -4.07 -22.93 0.04
C LYS A 217 -4.15 -21.52 -0.54
N ALA A 218 -3.61 -21.31 -1.74
CA ALA A 218 -3.60 -20.01 -2.38
C ALA A 218 -4.99 -19.59 -2.89
N PHE A 219 -5.77 -20.52 -3.46
CA PHE A 219 -6.96 -20.18 -4.25
C PHE A 219 -8.29 -20.64 -3.64
N ASN A 220 -8.31 -21.71 -2.85
CA ASN A 220 -9.55 -22.31 -2.35
C ASN A 220 -9.69 -22.28 -0.83
N TYR A 221 -8.58 -22.24 -0.10
CA TYR A 221 -8.59 -22.19 1.36
C TYR A 221 -9.11 -20.84 1.88
N THR A 222 -10.04 -20.87 2.83
CA THR A 222 -10.52 -19.70 3.57
C THR A 222 -10.41 -20.00 5.07
N PRO A 223 -9.50 -19.33 5.81
CA PRO A 223 -9.32 -19.58 7.24
C PRO A 223 -10.57 -19.28 8.07
N THR A 224 -11.03 -18.03 7.99
CA THR A 224 -12.28 -17.52 8.54
C THR A 224 -12.50 -16.13 7.92
N SER A 225 -13.60 -15.45 8.26
CA SER A 225 -13.86 -14.07 7.86
C SER A 225 -13.83 -13.15 9.07
N ALA A 226 -13.22 -11.97 8.92
CA ALA A 226 -13.15 -10.97 9.96
C ALA A 226 -14.54 -10.39 10.25
N SER A 227 -14.82 -10.13 11.52
CA SER A 227 -15.96 -9.31 11.93
C SER A 227 -15.60 -7.83 11.99
N GLU A 228 -16.57 -6.96 11.70
CA GLU A 228 -16.39 -5.51 11.84
C GLU A 228 -16.21 -5.15 13.31
N VAL A 229 -15.27 -4.25 13.61
CA VAL A 229 -14.99 -3.87 15.00
C VAL A 229 -16.16 -3.11 15.61
N GLY A 230 -16.57 -3.55 16.80
CA GLY A 230 -17.55 -2.85 17.63
C GLY A 230 -16.90 -1.96 18.70
N GLN A 231 -17.71 -1.12 19.36
CA GLN A 231 -17.24 -0.25 20.45
C GLN A 231 -16.63 -1.04 21.62
N GLU A 232 -17.13 -2.24 21.91
CA GLU A 232 -16.60 -3.10 22.97
C GLU A 232 -15.13 -3.47 22.70
N PHE A 233 -14.81 -3.87 21.46
CA PHE A 233 -13.44 -4.15 21.05
C PHE A 233 -12.55 -2.91 21.17
N LEU A 234 -13.02 -1.75 20.70
CA LEU A 234 -12.27 -0.51 20.77
C LEU A 234 -11.95 -0.10 22.22
N ASN A 235 -12.90 -0.30 23.14
CA ASN A 235 -12.69 -0.08 24.58
C ASN A 235 -11.62 -1.01 25.15
N ALA A 236 -11.66 -2.29 24.79
CA ALA A 236 -10.74 -3.29 25.33
C ALA A 236 -9.33 -3.22 24.72
N LYS A 237 -9.20 -2.91 23.42
CA LYS A 237 -7.98 -3.14 22.63
C LYS A 237 -7.43 -1.89 21.95
N ARG A 238 -8.18 -0.80 21.91
CA ARG A 238 -7.81 0.46 21.24
C ARG A 238 -7.95 1.68 22.16
N GLY A 239 -7.88 1.48 23.48
CA GLY A 239 -7.88 2.57 24.45
C GLY A 239 -9.17 3.39 24.49
N GLY A 240 -10.30 2.82 24.07
CA GLY A 240 -11.61 3.49 24.12
C GLY A 240 -11.83 4.54 23.04
N VAL A 241 -11.11 4.47 21.91
CA VAL A 241 -11.42 5.30 20.75
C VAL A 241 -12.88 5.08 20.33
N ALA A 242 -13.59 6.17 20.06
CA ALA A 242 -14.98 6.09 19.62
C ALA A 242 -15.06 5.45 18.22
N TRP A 243 -16.06 4.60 18.02
CA TRP A 243 -16.31 4.02 16.72
C TRP A 243 -16.61 5.11 15.68
N ASN A 244 -15.84 5.13 14.59
CA ASN A 244 -15.99 6.08 13.50
C ASN A 244 -16.06 5.30 12.18
N PRO A 245 -17.12 5.48 11.36
CA PRO A 245 -17.24 4.75 10.11
C PRO A 245 -16.11 5.10 9.12
N ASN A 246 -15.48 6.26 9.22
CA ASN A 246 -14.33 6.63 8.37
C ASN A 246 -13.03 5.90 8.75
N ALA A 247 -13.01 5.15 9.86
CA ALA A 247 -11.86 4.36 10.31
C ALA A 247 -12.17 2.85 10.43
N HIS A 248 -13.42 2.49 10.68
CA HIS A 248 -13.79 1.13 11.10
C HIS A 248 -14.81 0.43 10.19
N SER A 249 -15.45 1.15 9.27
CA SER A 249 -16.49 0.55 8.41
C SER A 249 -15.91 -0.35 7.34
N PHE A 250 -16.51 -1.51 7.11
CA PHE A 250 -16.12 -2.43 6.04
C PHE A 250 -16.38 -1.88 4.62
N ASP A 251 -17.12 -0.77 4.46
CA ASP A 251 -17.17 0.01 3.22
C ASP A 251 -15.80 0.65 2.85
N LEU A 252 -14.85 0.73 3.79
CA LEU A 252 -13.47 1.14 3.50
C LEU A 252 -12.66 0.03 2.83
N ASN A 253 -13.01 -1.23 3.10
CA ASN A 253 -12.26 -2.41 2.66
C ASN A 253 -12.31 -2.49 1.14
N GLN A 254 -11.16 -2.36 0.50
CA GLN A 254 -11.06 -2.49 -0.95
C GLN A 254 -9.61 -2.70 -1.37
N GLY A 255 -9.44 -3.43 -2.45
CA GLY A 255 -8.19 -3.44 -3.18
C GLY A 255 -8.23 -2.49 -4.35
N ARG A 256 -7.05 -2.21 -4.90
CA ARG A 256 -6.86 -1.49 -6.15
C ARG A 256 -5.77 -2.19 -6.96
N THR A 257 -6.08 -2.56 -8.19
CA THR A 257 -5.08 -2.90 -9.21
C THR A 257 -4.93 -1.74 -10.17
N SER A 258 -3.72 -1.24 -10.35
CA SER A 258 -3.42 -0.06 -11.17
C SER A 258 -2.49 -0.40 -12.32
N PHE A 259 -2.84 0.06 -13.53
CA PHE A 259 -1.97 0.09 -14.70
C PHE A 259 -1.73 1.54 -15.09
N HIS A 260 -0.51 2.03 -14.91
CA HIS A 260 -0.17 3.43 -15.05
C HIS A 260 0.97 3.64 -16.05
N ALA A 261 0.83 4.67 -16.86
CA ALA A 261 1.88 5.21 -17.70
C ALA A 261 2.21 6.62 -17.25
N ARG A 262 3.50 6.88 -17.00
CA ARG A 262 4.04 8.23 -16.79
C ARG A 262 4.77 8.68 -18.03
N THR A 263 4.57 9.93 -18.41
CA THR A 263 5.16 10.57 -19.58
C THR A 263 5.68 11.94 -19.18
N PRO A 264 6.52 12.59 -19.99
CA PRO A 264 6.92 13.97 -19.73
C PRO A 264 5.72 14.93 -19.57
N GLN A 265 4.62 14.69 -20.29
CA GLN A 265 3.44 15.55 -20.33
C GLN A 265 2.44 15.29 -19.20
N GLY A 266 2.50 14.13 -18.55
CA GLY A 266 1.52 13.75 -17.53
C GLY A 266 1.47 12.27 -17.24
N SER A 267 0.49 11.87 -16.45
CA SER A 267 0.17 10.48 -16.16
C SER A 267 -1.20 10.09 -16.70
N PHE A 268 -1.29 8.83 -17.10
CA PHE A 268 -2.55 8.17 -17.44
C PHE A 268 -2.58 6.81 -16.75
N GLY A 269 -3.73 6.40 -16.27
CA GLY A 269 -3.90 5.13 -15.60
C GLY A 269 -5.29 4.55 -15.75
N ILE A 270 -5.38 3.23 -15.61
CA ILE A 270 -6.63 2.50 -15.44
C ILE A 270 -6.52 1.77 -14.11
N ASN A 271 -7.51 1.94 -13.24
CA ASN A 271 -7.54 1.32 -11.93
C ASN A 271 -8.79 0.45 -11.82
N GLY A 272 -8.64 -0.80 -11.37
CA GLY A 272 -9.73 -1.64 -10.91
C GLY A 272 -9.77 -1.60 -9.39
N LEU A 273 -10.92 -1.29 -8.80
CA LEU A 273 -11.11 -1.17 -7.36
C LEU A 273 -12.23 -2.09 -6.87
N GLY A 274 -12.16 -2.49 -5.60
CA GLY A 274 -13.18 -3.29 -4.92
C GLY A 274 -12.62 -4.60 -4.35
N GLN A 275 -13.53 -5.48 -3.92
CA GLN A 275 -13.19 -6.75 -3.28
C GLN A 275 -12.30 -7.65 -4.16
N SER A 276 -12.58 -7.76 -5.47
CA SER A 276 -11.81 -8.64 -6.36
C SER A 276 -10.35 -8.21 -6.54
N HIS A 277 -10.02 -6.99 -6.10
CA HIS A 277 -8.67 -6.44 -6.15
C HIS A 277 -7.91 -6.60 -4.82
N MET A 278 -8.50 -7.24 -3.80
CA MET A 278 -7.86 -7.53 -2.50
C MET A 278 -6.99 -8.81 -2.53
N TYR A 279 -6.82 -9.44 -3.70
CA TYR A 279 -6.18 -10.74 -3.86
C TYR A 279 -4.79 -10.85 -3.21
N SER A 280 -4.00 -9.77 -3.19
CA SER A 280 -2.67 -9.79 -2.57
C SER A 280 -2.75 -9.97 -1.05
N GLN A 281 -3.74 -9.34 -0.40
CA GLN A 281 -3.97 -9.51 1.03
C GLN A 281 -4.56 -10.89 1.31
N ASP A 282 -5.57 -11.30 0.55
CA ASP A 282 -6.21 -12.61 0.72
C ASP A 282 -5.20 -13.75 0.62
N LEU A 283 -4.29 -13.68 -0.36
CA LEU A 283 -3.22 -14.65 -0.53
C LEU A 283 -2.33 -14.72 0.72
N ILE A 284 -1.89 -13.57 1.24
CA ILE A 284 -1.02 -13.55 2.43
C ILE A 284 -1.78 -14.10 3.64
N HIS A 285 -3.01 -13.66 3.87
CA HIS A 285 -3.84 -14.09 5.01
C HIS A 285 -4.08 -15.59 4.98
N ARG A 286 -4.37 -16.17 3.81
CA ARG A 286 -4.45 -17.63 3.64
C ARG A 286 -3.17 -18.33 4.02
N PHE A 287 -2.01 -17.82 3.59
CA PHE A 287 -0.72 -18.43 3.89
C PHE A 287 -0.37 -18.40 5.38
N ILE A 288 -0.63 -17.28 6.06
CA ILE A 288 -0.35 -17.10 7.50
C ILE A 288 -1.49 -17.58 8.41
N ASN A 289 -2.55 -18.16 7.84
CA ASN A 289 -3.75 -18.61 8.54
C ASN A 289 -4.48 -17.51 9.32
N PHE A 290 -4.69 -16.37 8.68
CA PHE A 290 -5.35 -15.21 9.24
C PHE A 290 -6.69 -14.96 8.53
N HIS A 291 -7.65 -14.32 9.21
CA HIS A 291 -9.00 -14.12 8.67
C HIS A 291 -8.98 -13.31 7.37
N LEU A 292 -9.88 -13.62 6.44
CA LEU A 292 -10.11 -12.80 5.26
C LEU A 292 -10.96 -11.59 5.63
N ILE A 293 -10.66 -10.44 5.06
CA ILE A 293 -11.34 -9.19 5.36
C ILE A 293 -12.43 -8.97 4.30
N PRO A 294 -13.72 -9.07 4.65
CA PRO A 294 -14.80 -8.89 3.68
C PRO A 294 -14.88 -7.43 3.24
N SER A 295 -15.47 -7.19 2.07
CA SER A 295 -15.65 -5.84 1.54
C SER A 295 -17.09 -5.64 1.13
N GLU A 296 -17.67 -4.51 1.53
CA GLU A 296 -19.01 -4.09 1.10
C GLU A 296 -18.96 -3.29 -0.21
N ARG A 297 -17.75 -2.98 -0.70
CA ARG A 297 -17.55 -2.16 -1.90
C ARG A 297 -17.74 -2.99 -3.18
N PRO A 298 -18.63 -2.56 -4.10
CA PRO A 298 -18.73 -3.19 -5.41
C PRO A 298 -17.44 -2.97 -6.21
N ASN A 299 -17.16 -3.91 -7.12
CA ASN A 299 -16.03 -3.78 -8.03
C ASN A 299 -16.34 -2.77 -9.14
N TYR A 300 -15.38 -1.91 -9.44
CA TYR A 300 -15.48 -0.96 -10.54
C TYR A 300 -14.14 -0.65 -11.17
N TRP A 301 -14.18 -0.06 -12.37
CA TRP A 301 -13.02 0.42 -13.07
C TRP A 301 -13.11 1.93 -13.27
N GLU A 302 -12.00 2.61 -13.10
CA GLU A 302 -11.87 4.04 -13.33
C GLU A 302 -10.65 4.32 -14.23
N VAL A 303 -10.72 5.47 -14.88
CA VAL A 303 -9.61 6.07 -15.62
C VAL A 303 -9.07 7.21 -14.78
N GLN A 304 -7.75 7.25 -14.66
CA GLN A 304 -7.00 8.29 -13.96
C GLN A 304 -6.16 9.09 -14.96
N THR A 305 -6.13 10.39 -14.80
CA THR A 305 -5.20 11.26 -15.54
C THR A 305 -4.73 12.41 -14.67
N GLY A 306 -3.49 12.85 -14.88
CA GLY A 306 -2.92 13.98 -14.14
C GLY A 306 -1.86 14.70 -14.96
N PRO A 307 -1.66 16.01 -14.77
CA PRO A 307 -0.58 16.72 -15.41
C PRO A 307 0.73 16.39 -14.70
N ASN A 308 1.85 16.47 -15.42
CA ASN A 308 3.15 16.42 -14.77
C ASN A 308 3.45 17.81 -14.19
N ILE A 309 3.09 18.03 -12.93
CA ILE A 309 3.43 19.26 -12.21
C ILE A 309 4.75 19.05 -11.46
N ASN A 310 5.79 18.55 -12.13
CA ASN A 310 7.14 18.66 -11.60
C ASN A 310 7.62 20.10 -11.81
N THR A 311 7.38 20.97 -10.83
CA THR A 311 8.08 22.25 -10.72
C THR A 311 9.17 22.12 -9.66
N GLY A 312 10.42 21.97 -10.09
CA GLY A 312 11.58 22.09 -9.23
C GLY A 312 12.67 22.85 -9.99
N PHE A 313 12.97 24.06 -9.50
CA PHE A 313 14.11 24.90 -9.89
C PHE A 313 15.44 24.29 -9.40
#